data_AF-T1B121-F1
#
_entry.id   AF-T1B121-F1
#
_cell.length_a   1.000
_cell.length_b   1.000
_cell.length_c   1.000
_cell.angle_alpha   90.00
_cell.angle_beta   90.00
_cell.angle_gamma   90.00
#
_symmetry.space_group_name_H-M   'P 1'
#
loop_
_entity.id
_entity.type
_entity.pdbx_description
1 polymer ?
#
loop_
_entity_poly.entity_id
_entity_poly.type
_entity_poly.pdbx_seq_one_letter_code
_entity_poly.pdbx_strand_id
1 'polypeptide(L)'
;MPDALGVNLEAVILAVTAATPRVLTAATAEGYALPAGPLDSAAHPTLERGLREWVQRVSGFRLGYVEQLYTFGDRQRDPHLRHARSRTIGIAYLALAREQTLPEGAAHWHDVYAFLPWEDWRQQRPALLDAPLAPALLRWAGDAAQRRERVELVFGLHGAPWDTERTLERYELLWEAGLVPEAGGAPGL
;
A
#
# COMPACT_ATOMS: atom_id res chain seq x y z
N MET A 1 16.10 21.14 22.99
CA MET A 1 15.59 19.75 23.02
C MET A 1 15.19 19.40 21.59
N PRO A 2 15.65 18.29 21.01
CA PRO A 2 15.13 17.85 19.71
C PRO A 2 13.63 17.57 19.84
N ASP A 3 12.88 17.75 18.74
CA ASP A 3 11.44 17.44 18.70
C ASP A 3 11.19 15.95 19.01
N ALA A 4 10.06 15.64 19.63
CA ALA A 4 9.68 14.27 19.93
C ALA A 4 9.47 13.45 18.65
N LEU A 5 9.99 12.22 18.63
CA LEU A 5 9.92 11.27 17.52
C LEU A 5 9.05 10.08 17.93
N GLY A 6 7.95 9.87 17.23
CA GLY A 6 7.10 8.68 17.38
C GLY A 6 7.52 7.56 16.44
N VAL A 7 7.17 6.32 16.78
CA VAL A 7 7.28 5.16 15.88
C VAL A 7 5.90 4.55 15.71
N ASN A 8 5.50 4.34 14.46
CA ASN A 8 4.28 3.62 14.08
C ASN A 8 4.66 2.27 13.47
N LEU A 9 3.93 1.22 13.81
CA LEU A 9 4.14 -0.14 13.31
C LEU A 9 2.99 -0.50 12.39
N GLU A 10 3.29 -0.98 11.19
CA GLU A 10 2.30 -1.31 10.15
C GLU A 10 2.48 -2.76 9.69
N ALA A 11 1.39 -3.51 9.54
CA ALA A 11 1.42 -4.90 9.08
C ALA A 11 0.77 -5.06 7.70
N VAL A 12 1.54 -5.49 6.72
CA VAL A 12 1.03 -6.02 5.45
C VAL A 12 0.89 -7.54 5.62
N ILE A 13 -0.35 -8.00 5.81
CA ILE A 13 -0.62 -9.42 6.06
C ILE A 13 -1.22 -10.01 4.79
N LEU A 14 -0.45 -10.88 4.13
CA LEU A 14 -0.82 -11.49 2.86
C LEU A 14 -1.19 -12.97 3.02
N ALA A 15 -2.20 -13.38 2.27
CA ALA A 15 -2.55 -14.77 2.04
C ALA A 15 -2.77 -15.02 0.54
N VAL A 16 -2.72 -16.27 0.10
CA VAL A 16 -3.13 -16.67 -1.25
C VAL A 16 -4.20 -17.74 -1.15
N THR A 17 -5.38 -17.45 -1.67
CA THR A 17 -6.54 -18.36 -1.66
C THR A 17 -7.13 -18.43 -3.04
N ALA A 18 -7.36 -19.65 -3.56
CA ALA A 18 -7.86 -19.87 -4.91
C ALA A 18 -7.09 -19.10 -5.99
N ALA A 19 -5.75 -19.09 -5.89
CA ALA A 19 -4.84 -18.35 -6.77
C ALA A 19 -5.00 -16.81 -6.75
N THR A 20 -5.70 -16.26 -5.75
CA THR A 20 -5.85 -14.81 -5.54
C THR A 20 -5.07 -14.33 -4.32
N PRO A 21 -4.18 -13.34 -4.48
CA PRO A 21 -3.53 -12.69 -3.35
C PRO A 21 -4.56 -11.87 -2.57
N ARG A 22 -4.59 -12.07 -1.26
CA ARG A 22 -5.46 -11.37 -0.32
C ARG A 22 -4.62 -10.57 0.67
N VAL A 23 -5.10 -9.39 1.02
CA VAL A 23 -4.53 -8.56 2.09
C VAL A 23 -5.56 -8.40 3.21
N LEU A 24 -5.12 -8.54 4.46
CA LEU A 24 -5.95 -8.24 5.63
C LEU A 24 -5.96 -6.73 5.86
N THR A 25 -7.16 -6.14 5.92
CA THR A 25 -7.36 -4.74 6.32
C THR A 25 -8.19 -4.69 7.59
N ALA A 26 -8.01 -3.61 8.36
CA ALA A 26 -8.89 -3.24 9.46
C ALA A 26 -9.84 -2.12 9.01
N ALA A 27 -11.07 -2.14 9.50
CA ALA A 27 -12.03 -1.08 9.25
C ALA A 27 -11.61 0.22 9.95
N THR A 28 -11.77 1.35 9.28
CA THR A 28 -11.54 2.70 9.81
C THR A 28 -12.75 3.58 9.51
N ALA A 29 -12.80 4.78 10.12
CA ALA A 29 -13.85 5.76 9.80
C ALA A 29 -13.84 6.20 8.32
N GLU A 30 -12.72 6.01 7.62
CA GLU A 30 -12.48 6.45 6.24
C GLU A 30 -12.50 5.28 5.24
N GLY A 31 -12.81 4.07 5.69
CA GLY A 31 -12.84 2.86 4.86
C GLY A 31 -11.99 1.75 5.47
N TYR A 32 -10.87 1.43 4.82
CA TYR A 32 -10.01 0.33 5.20
C TYR A 32 -8.56 0.79 5.29
N ALA A 33 -7.82 0.26 6.26
CA ALA A 33 -6.39 0.49 6.40
C ALA A 33 -5.65 -0.80 6.73
N LEU A 34 -4.33 -0.81 6.52
CA LEU A 34 -3.49 -1.86 7.07
C LEU A 34 -3.56 -1.83 8.61
N PRO A 35 -3.57 -2.99 9.29
CA PRO A 35 -3.46 -3.05 10.73
C PRO A 35 -2.18 -2.32 11.20
N ALA A 36 -2.35 -1.31 12.05
CA ALA A 36 -1.26 -0.46 12.48
C ALA A 36 -1.46 0.11 13.89
N GLY A 37 -0.38 0.62 14.49
CA GLY A 37 -0.46 1.40 15.73
C GLY A 37 0.89 1.85 16.28
N PRO A 38 0.89 2.79 17.24
CA PRO A 38 2.12 3.37 17.79
C PRO A 38 2.90 2.38 18.66
N LEU A 39 4.23 2.45 18.60
CA LEU A 39 5.09 1.76 19.54
C LEU A 39 4.98 2.43 20.93
N ASP A 40 4.40 1.72 21.90
CA ASP A 40 4.53 2.05 23.32
C ASP A 40 5.94 1.67 23.81
N SER A 41 6.77 2.67 24.09
CA SER A 41 8.15 2.47 24.53
C SER A 41 8.29 1.93 25.96
N ALA A 42 7.23 2.02 26.77
CA ALA A 42 7.21 1.46 28.12
C ALA A 42 6.66 0.03 28.14
N ALA A 43 5.61 -0.25 27.35
CA ALA A 43 4.92 -1.53 27.36
C ALA A 43 5.46 -2.55 26.35
N HIS A 44 5.98 -2.12 25.19
CA HIS A 44 6.43 -3.05 24.14
C HIS A 44 7.94 -3.33 24.25
N PRO A 45 8.35 -4.54 24.67
CA PRO A 45 9.78 -4.86 24.82
C PRO A 45 10.52 -5.05 23.49
N THR A 46 9.80 -5.17 22.37
CA THR A 46 10.35 -5.26 21.00
C THR A 46 9.35 -4.66 20.01
N LEU A 47 9.83 -4.17 18.87
CA LEU A 47 8.97 -3.72 17.76
C LEU A 47 7.97 -4.81 17.32
N GLU A 48 8.46 -6.04 17.13
CA GLU A 48 7.62 -7.17 16.70
C GLU A 48 6.47 -7.48 17.69
N ARG A 49 6.75 -7.44 19.00
CA ARG A 49 5.69 -7.64 20.03
C ARG A 49 4.64 -6.53 19.98
N GLY A 50 5.06 -5.28 19.82
CA GLY A 50 4.12 -4.17 19.63
C GLY A 50 3.27 -4.34 18.38
N LEU A 51 3.86 -4.78 17.26
CA LEU A 51 3.13 -5.08 16.03
C LEU A 51 2.10 -6.19 16.26
N ARG A 52 2.50 -7.33 16.85
CA ARG A 52 1.61 -8.46 17.13
C ARG A 52 0.44 -8.05 18.03
N GLU A 53 0.70 -7.24 19.04
CA GLU A 53 -0.33 -6.69 19.93
C GLU A 53 -1.33 -5.82 19.17
N TRP A 54 -0.85 -4.88 18.35
CA TRP A 54 -1.72 -4.01 17.55
C TRP A 54 -2.53 -4.79 16.53
N VAL A 55 -1.92 -5.71 15.78
CA VAL A 55 -2.66 -6.55 14.83
C VAL A 55 -3.77 -7.32 15.53
N GLN A 56 -3.47 -7.96 16.66
CA GLN A 56 -4.48 -8.69 17.43
C GLN A 56 -5.60 -7.76 17.91
N ARG A 57 -5.26 -6.56 18.37
CA ARG A 57 -6.21 -5.59 18.89
C ARG A 57 -7.16 -5.05 17.82
N VAL A 58 -6.62 -4.64 16.66
CA VAL A 58 -7.41 -3.92 15.63
C VAL A 58 -8.09 -4.86 14.63
N SER A 59 -7.59 -6.07 14.47
CA SER A 59 -8.13 -7.03 13.48
C SER A 59 -8.62 -8.35 14.09
N GLY A 60 -8.30 -8.62 15.35
CA GLY A 60 -8.54 -9.94 15.96
C GLY A 60 -7.60 -11.05 15.45
N PHE A 61 -6.71 -10.75 14.50
CA PHE A 61 -5.85 -11.73 13.84
C PHE A 61 -4.56 -11.98 14.63
N ARG A 62 -4.21 -13.26 14.80
CA ARG A 62 -2.93 -13.67 15.42
C ARG A 62 -1.88 -13.91 14.35
N LEU A 63 -0.84 -13.08 14.33
CA LEU A 63 0.30 -13.27 13.45
C LEU A 63 1.05 -14.57 13.75
N GLY A 64 1.46 -15.27 12.70
CA GLY A 64 2.43 -16.36 12.74
C GLY A 64 3.82 -15.84 12.37
N TYR A 65 4.21 -16.09 11.11
CA TYR A 65 5.42 -15.53 10.50
C TYR A 65 5.29 -14.01 10.33
N VAL A 66 6.39 -13.30 10.58
CA VAL A 66 6.52 -11.87 10.32
C VAL A 66 7.98 -11.54 10.04
N GLU A 67 8.21 -10.65 9.08
CA GLU A 67 9.51 -10.10 8.76
C GLU A 67 9.43 -8.59 8.60
N GLN A 68 10.48 -7.87 8.99
CA GLN A 68 10.54 -6.43 8.77
C GLN A 68 10.80 -6.16 7.30
N LEU A 69 9.96 -5.32 6.68
CA LEU A 69 10.00 -5.05 5.26
C LEU A 69 10.71 -3.72 4.96
N TYR A 70 10.19 -2.61 5.48
CA TYR A 70 10.68 -1.28 5.12
C TYR A 70 10.44 -0.27 6.25
N THR A 71 11.24 0.81 6.26
CA THR A 71 11.10 1.91 7.21
C THR A 71 10.89 3.22 6.46
N PHE A 72 9.82 3.93 6.79
CA PHE A 72 9.45 5.21 6.21
C PHE A 72 9.71 6.34 7.21
N GLY A 73 10.41 7.37 6.77
CA GLY A 73 10.74 8.52 7.60
C GLY A 73 10.26 9.86 7.03
N ASP A 74 9.55 9.86 5.89
CA ASP A 74 9.22 11.08 5.17
C ASP A 74 8.32 12.01 5.98
N ARG A 75 8.55 13.32 5.83
CA ARG A 75 7.70 14.33 6.45
C ARG A 75 6.33 14.30 5.79
N GLN A 76 5.27 14.54 6.56
CA GLN A 76 3.89 14.71 6.05
C GLN A 76 3.28 13.47 5.36
N ARG A 77 3.85 12.28 5.59
CA ARG A 77 3.34 11.01 5.03
C ARG A 77 1.94 10.67 5.51
N ASP A 78 1.63 10.98 6.77
CA ASP A 78 0.29 10.85 7.30
C ASP A 78 -0.46 12.19 7.12
N PRO A 79 -1.52 12.24 6.29
CA PRO A 79 -2.34 13.42 6.10
C PRO A 79 -2.92 13.99 7.41
N HIS A 80 -3.26 13.11 8.35
CA HIS A 80 -3.82 13.44 9.65
C HIS A 80 -2.78 14.05 10.60
N LEU A 81 -1.50 13.77 10.36
CA LEU A 81 -0.38 14.31 11.14
C LEU A 81 0.38 15.44 10.43
N ARG A 82 -0.13 15.97 9.30
CA ARG A 82 0.52 17.07 8.55
C ARG A 82 0.80 18.32 9.40
N HIS A 83 0.04 18.52 10.48
CA HIS A 83 0.18 19.64 11.43
C HIS A 83 0.75 19.21 12.79
N ALA A 84 1.09 17.94 12.98
CA ALA A 84 1.67 17.46 14.22
C ALA A 84 3.11 18.00 14.39
N ARG A 85 3.44 18.46 15.60
CA ARG A 85 4.80 18.96 15.93
C ARG A 85 5.82 17.82 16.07
N SER A 86 5.37 16.57 16.18
CA SER A 86 6.20 15.37 16.29
C SER A 86 6.34 14.67 14.94
N ARG A 87 7.57 14.27 14.59
CA ARG A 87 7.82 13.40 13.43
C ARG A 87 7.49 11.96 13.82
N THR A 88 6.93 11.19 12.90
CA THR A 88 6.68 9.76 13.08
C THR A 88 7.49 8.96 12.07
N ILE A 89 8.14 7.89 12.52
CA ILE A 89 8.76 6.87 11.66
C ILE A 89 7.79 5.70 11.56
N GLY A 90 7.41 5.33 10.34
CA GLY A 90 6.63 4.11 10.08
C GLY A 90 7.56 2.93 9.84
N ILE A 91 7.34 1.80 10.51
CA ILE A 91 8.07 0.55 10.28
C ILE A 91 7.05 -0.48 9.80
N ALA A 92 7.17 -0.89 8.54
CA ALA A 92 6.31 -1.88 7.92
C ALA A 92 6.89 -3.28 8.06
N TYR A 93 5.99 -4.21 8.32
CA TYR A 93 6.26 -5.64 8.41
C TYR A 93 5.42 -6.38 7.38
N LEU A 94 6.02 -7.40 6.76
CA LEU A 94 5.32 -8.37 5.95
C LEU A 94 5.02 -9.60 6.80
N ALA A 95 3.78 -10.07 6.76
CA ALA A 95 3.38 -11.33 7.35
C ALA A 95 2.71 -12.21 6.30
N LEU A 96 3.10 -13.48 6.27
CA LEU A 96 2.49 -14.48 5.41
C LEU A 96 1.57 -15.36 6.26
N ALA A 97 0.33 -15.51 5.80
CA ALA A 97 -0.73 -16.16 6.54
C ALA A 97 -1.57 -17.07 5.64
N ARG A 98 -2.34 -17.94 6.28
CA ARG A 98 -3.50 -18.57 5.65
C ARG A 98 -4.71 -17.69 5.88
N GLU A 99 -5.52 -17.51 4.84
CA GLU A 99 -6.82 -16.86 4.96
C GLU A 99 -7.69 -17.65 5.94
N GLN A 100 -8.34 -16.94 6.85
CA GLN A 100 -9.13 -17.50 7.94
C GLN A 100 -10.39 -16.66 8.09
N THR A 101 -11.48 -17.31 8.52
CA THR A 101 -12.70 -16.61 8.93
C THR A 101 -12.38 -15.72 10.12
N LEU A 102 -12.74 -14.44 10.01
CA LEU A 102 -12.53 -13.43 11.04
C LEU A 102 -13.82 -13.26 11.85
N PRO A 103 -13.72 -12.88 13.14
CA PRO A 103 -14.86 -12.38 13.88
C PRO A 103 -15.50 -11.19 13.16
N GLU A 104 -16.81 -11.03 13.31
CA GLU A 104 -17.58 -9.98 12.65
C GLU A 104 -17.10 -8.57 13.06
N GLY A 105 -16.86 -7.69 12.08
CA GLY A 105 -16.87 -6.22 12.26
C GLY A 105 -15.53 -5.46 12.31
N ALA A 106 -14.37 -6.10 12.52
CA ALA A 106 -13.11 -5.35 12.71
C ALA A 106 -12.12 -5.44 11.54
N ALA A 107 -12.13 -6.56 10.79
CA ALA A 107 -11.17 -6.78 9.72
C ALA A 107 -11.73 -7.63 8.59
N HIS A 108 -11.17 -7.44 7.41
CA HIS A 108 -11.63 -8.07 6.17
C HIS A 108 -10.44 -8.50 5.32
N TRP A 109 -10.58 -9.65 4.66
CA TRP A 109 -9.68 -10.05 3.59
C TRP A 109 -10.16 -9.43 2.29
N HIS A 110 -9.30 -8.61 1.67
CA HIS A 110 -9.57 -8.00 0.37
C HIS A 110 -8.68 -8.62 -0.70
N ASP A 111 -9.19 -8.67 -1.94
CA ASP A 111 -8.34 -8.88 -3.11
C ASP A 111 -7.27 -7.79 -3.18
N VAL A 112 -5.99 -8.14 -3.34
CA VAL A 112 -4.94 -7.14 -3.54
C VAL A 112 -5.22 -6.32 -4.81
N TYR A 113 -5.79 -6.95 -5.84
CA TYR A 113 -6.15 -6.27 -7.10
C TYR A 113 -7.37 -5.35 -6.96
N ALA A 114 -8.07 -5.33 -5.82
CA ALA A 114 -9.04 -4.28 -5.54
C ALA A 114 -8.36 -2.91 -5.28
N PHE A 115 -7.10 -2.92 -4.85
CA PHE A 115 -6.29 -1.71 -4.61
C PHE A 115 -5.33 -1.39 -5.76
N LEU A 116 -4.87 -2.43 -6.47
CA LEU A 116 -3.93 -2.33 -7.59
C LEU A 116 -4.51 -2.99 -8.84
N PRO A 117 -5.64 -2.50 -9.38
CA PRO A 117 -6.38 -3.22 -10.42
C PRO A 117 -5.63 -3.33 -11.75
N TRP A 118 -4.64 -2.46 -12.01
CA TRP A 118 -3.78 -2.54 -13.21
C TRP A 118 -2.72 -3.63 -13.13
N GLU A 119 -2.60 -4.33 -12.00
CA GLU A 119 -1.60 -5.38 -11.77
C GLU A 119 -2.14 -6.79 -12.06
N ASP A 120 -3.44 -6.98 -12.26
CA ASP A 120 -4.02 -8.32 -12.43
C ASP A 120 -3.87 -8.87 -13.86
N TRP A 121 -2.68 -9.37 -14.17
CA TRP A 121 -2.33 -9.97 -15.46
C TRP A 121 -2.53 -11.49 -15.51
N ARG A 122 -3.13 -12.10 -14.48
CA ARG A 122 -3.23 -13.57 -14.37
C ARG A 122 -4.06 -14.21 -15.48
N GLN A 123 -5.09 -13.50 -15.95
CA GLN A 123 -5.99 -13.98 -17.01
C GLN A 123 -5.69 -13.29 -18.34
N GLN A 124 -5.67 -11.96 -18.33
CA GLN A 124 -5.46 -11.12 -19.51
C GLN A 124 -4.96 -9.75 -19.08
N ARG A 125 -4.52 -8.95 -20.06
CA ARG A 125 -4.17 -7.54 -19.85
C ARG A 125 -5.38 -6.78 -19.24
N PRO A 126 -5.21 -6.05 -18.12
CA PRO A 126 -6.28 -5.25 -17.52
C PRO A 126 -6.83 -4.18 -18.47
N ALA A 127 -8.14 -4.15 -18.67
CA ALA A 127 -8.79 -3.18 -19.57
C ALA A 127 -8.57 -1.71 -19.15
N LEU A 128 -8.34 -1.49 -17.85
CA LEU A 128 -8.09 -0.15 -17.32
C LEU A 128 -6.72 0.43 -17.72
N LEU A 129 -5.79 -0.42 -18.18
CA LEU A 129 -4.54 0.06 -18.76
C LEU A 129 -4.80 0.86 -20.04
N ASP A 130 -5.66 0.34 -20.92
CA ASP A 130 -5.83 0.91 -22.27
C ASP A 130 -6.87 2.03 -22.30
N ALA A 131 -7.96 1.91 -21.53
CA ALA A 131 -9.08 2.86 -21.61
C ALA A 131 -8.83 4.16 -20.80
N PRO A 132 -8.57 4.11 -19.48
CA PRO A 132 -8.24 5.31 -18.70
C PRO A 132 -6.74 5.61 -18.53
N LEU A 133 -5.89 4.63 -18.18
CA LEU A 133 -4.54 4.93 -17.68
C LEU A 133 -3.55 5.37 -18.77
N ALA A 134 -3.36 4.58 -19.82
CA ALA A 134 -2.38 4.90 -20.86
C ALA A 134 -2.65 6.26 -21.53
N PRO A 135 -3.89 6.60 -21.92
CA PRO A 135 -4.18 7.93 -22.46
C PRO A 135 -3.90 9.06 -21.45
N ALA A 136 -4.21 8.86 -20.16
CA ALA A 136 -3.98 9.87 -19.14
C ALA A 136 -2.48 10.11 -18.88
N LEU A 137 -1.71 9.04 -18.80
CA LEU A 137 -0.26 9.09 -18.61
C LEU A 137 0.46 9.70 -19.82
N LEU A 138 0.04 9.37 -21.05
CA LEU A 138 0.60 9.98 -22.26
C LEU A 138 0.24 11.47 -22.37
N ARG A 139 -0.96 11.89 -21.92
CA ARG A 139 -1.31 13.31 -21.81
C ARG A 139 -0.45 14.03 -20.77
N TRP A 140 -0.25 13.43 -19.60
CA TRP A 140 0.62 13.98 -18.55
C TRP A 140 2.08 14.10 -19.03
N ALA A 141 2.56 13.11 -19.78
CA ALA A 141 3.91 13.13 -20.33
C ALA A 141 4.12 14.31 -21.29
N GLY A 142 3.08 14.75 -22.00
CA GLY A 142 3.16 15.82 -22.99
C GLY A 142 4.26 15.52 -24.01
N ASP A 143 4.93 16.55 -24.54
CA ASP A 143 6.00 16.37 -25.54
C ASP A 143 7.38 16.03 -24.96
N ALA A 144 7.47 15.80 -23.65
CA ALA A 144 8.73 15.41 -23.01
C ALA A 144 9.08 13.96 -23.36
N ALA A 145 10.02 13.78 -24.29
CA ALA A 145 10.46 12.47 -24.78
C ALA A 145 10.81 11.49 -23.64
N GLN A 146 11.56 11.95 -22.62
CA GLN A 146 11.93 11.11 -21.48
C GLN A 146 10.72 10.67 -20.65
N ARG A 147 9.70 11.52 -20.49
CA ARG A 147 8.48 11.14 -19.76
C ARG A 147 7.66 10.13 -20.57
N ARG A 148 7.54 10.33 -21.88
CA ARG A 148 6.85 9.37 -22.77
C ARG A 148 7.52 8.01 -22.74
N GLU A 149 8.84 7.96 -22.91
CA GLU A 149 9.62 6.72 -22.86
C GLU A 149 9.43 6.00 -21.52
N ARG A 150 9.49 6.73 -20.40
CA ARG A 150 9.23 6.17 -19.07
C ARG A 150 7.82 5.58 -18.96
N VAL A 151 6.78 6.29 -19.43
CA VAL A 151 5.41 5.76 -19.45
C VAL A 151 5.33 4.47 -20.26
N GLU A 152 5.92 4.44 -21.44
CA GLU A 152 5.89 3.28 -22.32
C GLU A 152 6.58 2.05 -21.71
N LEU A 153 7.75 2.24 -21.12
CA LEU A 153 8.51 1.18 -20.46
C LEU A 153 7.79 0.65 -19.21
N VAL A 154 7.27 1.55 -18.37
CA VAL A 154 6.71 1.21 -17.05
C VAL A 154 5.33 0.55 -17.17
N PHE A 155 4.53 0.93 -18.18
CA PHE A 155 3.19 0.39 -18.42
C PHE A 155 3.10 -0.62 -19.58
N GLY A 156 4.23 -1.00 -20.17
CA GLY A 156 4.27 -1.97 -21.28
C GLY A 156 3.45 -1.51 -22.47
N LEU A 157 3.64 -0.27 -22.93
CA LEU A 157 2.95 0.31 -24.09
C LEU A 157 3.80 0.19 -25.35
N HIS A 158 3.17 0.29 -26.51
CA HIS A 158 3.84 0.31 -27.82
C HIS A 158 4.84 -0.85 -28.06
N GLY A 159 4.55 -2.03 -27.49
CA GLY A 159 5.39 -3.22 -27.64
C GLY A 159 6.47 -3.39 -26.56
N ALA A 160 6.58 -2.47 -25.60
CA ALA A 160 7.41 -2.68 -24.42
C ALA A 160 6.88 -3.87 -23.58
N PRO A 161 7.76 -4.75 -23.07
CA PRO A 161 7.34 -5.88 -22.26
C PRO A 161 6.79 -5.43 -20.90
N TRP A 162 5.82 -6.18 -20.37
CA TRP A 162 5.37 -5.99 -18.99
C TRP A 162 6.38 -6.61 -18.01
N ASP A 163 6.89 -5.79 -17.10
CA ASP A 163 7.87 -6.18 -16.08
C ASP A 163 7.23 -6.13 -14.70
N THR A 164 7.01 -7.30 -14.07
CA THR A 164 6.32 -7.42 -12.77
C THR A 164 7.04 -6.75 -11.62
N GLU A 165 8.35 -6.49 -11.73
CA GLU A 165 9.13 -5.87 -10.66
C GLU A 165 8.89 -4.35 -10.56
N ARG A 166 8.27 -3.73 -11.58
CA ARG A 166 8.02 -2.28 -11.67
C ARG A 166 6.75 -1.81 -10.94
N THR A 167 6.21 -2.60 -10.03
CA THR A 167 4.97 -2.27 -9.30
C THR A 167 5.08 -0.95 -8.56
N LEU A 168 6.20 -0.72 -7.86
CA LEU A 168 6.43 0.55 -7.17
C LEU A 168 6.55 1.73 -8.15
N GLU A 169 7.35 1.57 -9.21
CA GLU A 169 7.57 2.62 -10.21
C GLU A 169 6.26 2.99 -10.95
N ARG A 170 5.39 2.01 -11.22
CA ARG A 170 4.04 2.24 -11.74
C ARG A 170 3.22 3.09 -10.79
N TYR A 171 3.19 2.74 -9.51
CA TYR A 171 2.45 3.50 -8.50
C TYR A 171 2.98 4.94 -8.39
N GLU A 172 4.30 5.13 -8.34
CA GLU A 172 4.93 6.44 -8.30
C GLU A 172 4.59 7.28 -9.53
N LEU A 173 4.58 6.68 -10.72
CA LEU A 173 4.22 7.36 -11.95
C LEU A 173 2.74 7.79 -11.97
N LEU A 174 1.83 6.95 -11.45
CA LEU A 174 0.43 7.33 -11.28
C LEU A 174 0.26 8.46 -10.26
N TRP A 175 1.04 8.44 -9.18
CA TRP A 175 1.07 9.50 -8.18
C TRP A 175 1.58 10.83 -8.79
N GLU A 176 2.69 10.81 -9.52
CA GLU A 176 3.23 11.98 -10.23
C GLU A 176 2.25 12.56 -11.26
N ALA A 177 1.45 11.68 -11.87
CA ALA A 177 0.43 12.07 -12.85
C ALA A 177 -0.90 12.52 -12.21
N GLY A 178 -1.04 12.45 -10.89
CA GLY A 178 -2.29 12.82 -10.20
C GLY A 178 -3.43 11.83 -10.46
N LEU A 179 -3.11 10.57 -10.77
CA LEU A 179 -4.09 9.55 -11.17
C LEU A 179 -4.54 8.63 -10.02
N VAL A 180 -3.98 8.82 -8.82
CA VAL A 180 -4.40 8.11 -7.60
C VAL A 180 -4.93 9.09 -6.55
N PRO A 181 -5.81 8.66 -5.62
CA PRO A 181 -6.42 9.54 -4.63
C PRO A 181 -5.41 10.31 -3.77
N GLU A 182 -4.29 9.70 -3.41
CA GLU A 182 -3.25 10.30 -2.58
C GLU A 182 -2.52 11.47 -3.26
N ALA A 183 -2.64 11.58 -4.58
CA ALA A 183 -2.11 12.68 -5.38
C ALA A 183 -3.18 13.73 -5.73
N GLY A 184 -4.41 13.60 -5.21
CA GLY A 184 -5.54 14.47 -5.54
C GLY A 184 -6.36 13.99 -6.75
N GLY A 185 -6.13 12.76 -7.23
CA GLY A 185 -6.92 12.13 -8.28
C GLY A 185 -8.32 11.74 -7.79
N ALA A 186 -9.28 11.59 -8.72
CA ALA A 186 -10.60 11.08 -8.40
C ALA A 186 -10.54 9.56 -8.09
N PRO A 187 -11.28 9.06 -7.08
CA PRO A 187 -11.34 7.63 -6.81
C PRO A 187 -12.00 6.88 -7.97
N GLY A 188 -11.40 5.76 -8.39
CA GLY A 188 -12.00 4.83 -9.35
C GLY A 188 -11.56 4.98 -10.82
N LEU A 189 -10.37 5.51 -11.09
CA LEU A 189 -9.62 5.16 -12.30
C LEU A 189 -9.15 3.69 -12.24
#